data_AF-A0A518E524-F1
#
_entry.id   AF-A0A518E524-F1
#
_cell.length_a   1.000
_cell.length_b   1.000
_cell.length_c   1.000
_cell.angle_alpha   90.00
_cell.angle_beta   90.00
_cell.angle_gamma   90.00
#
_symmetry.space_group_name_H-M   'P 1'
#
loop_
_entity.id
_entity.type
_entity.pdbx_description
1 polymer ?
#
loop_
_entity_poly.entity_id
_entity_poly.type
_entity_poly.pdbx_seq_one_letter_code
_entity_poly.pdbx_strand_id
1 'polypeptide(L)'
;MKRTLIHALCLALGLAPLALVGCDEVSQRDVKNDREQLAQEKEETAETRREVQKDIADEQREVDEVRHEAMKPTIDEHDRETIIAEQRDVEEAKREGAERIAKEEQQDREAAAELRKTEAKLALQQERDAYVKNVEGKQKLNEAQIENVEERGETLEGAALDQNQAEVKELRSRQDRVDDALSDLKSAELENWKTFQPAVEEALAELNADLNGDVNPAVKVDTADGVKVKAPGLDLDIDLNNE
;
A
#
# COMPACT_ATOMS: atom_id res chain seq x y z
N MET A 1 -23.51 49.14 -11.80
CA MET A 1 -23.21 49.04 -10.36
C MET A 1 -22.64 47.65 -10.13
N LYS A 2 -21.34 47.56 -9.84
CA LYS A 2 -20.60 46.29 -9.74
C LYS A 2 -21.11 45.49 -8.54
N ARG A 3 -21.80 44.38 -8.80
CA ARG A 3 -22.17 43.41 -7.77
C ARG A 3 -20.94 42.54 -7.50
N THR A 4 -20.06 43.04 -6.64
CA THR A 4 -19.13 42.19 -5.87
C THR A 4 -19.97 41.42 -4.85
N LEU A 5 -20.38 40.20 -5.21
CA LEU A 5 -21.02 39.27 -4.29
C LEU A 5 -20.27 37.94 -4.31
N ILE A 6 -19.51 37.75 -3.22
CA ILE A 6 -19.41 36.52 -2.43
C ILE A 6 -19.04 35.26 -3.19
N HIS A 7 -17.80 34.78 -3.01
CA HIS A 7 -17.54 33.41 -2.54
C HIS A 7 -16.29 33.42 -1.64
N ALA A 8 -16.56 33.56 -0.35
CA ALA A 8 -15.69 33.08 0.72
C ALA A 8 -15.97 31.58 0.91
N LEU A 9 -15.00 30.86 1.51
CA LEU A 9 -14.92 29.40 1.69
C LEU A 9 -14.55 28.66 0.39
N CYS A 10 -13.56 27.78 0.34
CA CYS A 10 -12.87 27.05 1.40
C CYS A 10 -11.38 27.38 1.42
N LEU A 11 -10.91 27.90 2.56
CA LEU A 11 -9.51 27.69 2.93
C LEU A 11 -9.34 26.17 2.94
N ALA A 12 -8.56 25.65 2.00
CA ALA A 12 -8.02 24.30 2.07
C ALA A 12 -7.37 24.16 3.46
N LEU A 13 -8.09 23.48 4.35
CA LEU A 13 -7.54 22.99 5.60
C LEU A 13 -6.46 22.02 5.17
N GLY A 14 -5.23 22.55 5.10
CA GLY A 14 -4.01 21.78 5.03
C GLY A 14 -3.94 20.91 6.27
N LEU A 15 -4.62 19.77 6.21
CA LEU A 15 -4.33 18.61 7.03
C LEU A 15 -2.96 18.12 6.56
N ALA A 16 -1.92 18.82 7.04
CA ALA A 16 -0.59 18.26 7.07
C ALA A 16 -0.71 16.96 7.88
N PRO A 17 -0.44 15.79 7.29
CA PRO A 17 -0.30 14.60 8.10
C PRO A 17 0.88 14.86 9.02
N LEU A 18 0.60 14.91 10.33
CA LEU A 18 1.61 14.80 11.37
C LEU A 18 2.32 13.46 11.13
N ALA A 19 3.40 13.49 10.35
CA ALA A 19 4.37 12.42 10.25
C ALA A 19 5.01 12.28 11.63
N LEU A 20 4.34 11.51 12.49
CA LEU A 20 4.91 10.93 13.69
C LEU A 20 6.06 10.05 13.22
N VAL A 21 7.27 10.57 13.39
CA VAL A 21 8.52 9.88 13.10
C VAL A 21 8.60 8.66 14.03
N GLY A 22 8.14 7.52 13.54
CA GLY A 22 8.14 6.25 14.26
C GLY A 22 7.37 5.19 13.48
N CYS A 23 8.10 4.37 12.71
CA CYS A 23 7.60 3.30 11.83
C CYS A 23 6.47 3.73 10.88
N ASP A 24 6.84 4.09 9.64
CA ASP A 24 5.91 4.38 8.52
C ASP A 24 5.14 3.13 8.06
N GLU A 25 4.38 2.50 8.96
CA GLU A 25 3.46 1.42 8.62
C GLU A 25 2.17 2.02 8.07
N VAL A 26 1.80 1.59 6.86
CA VAL A 26 0.53 1.97 6.23
C VAL A 26 -0.53 0.97 6.67
N SER A 27 -1.70 1.49 7.04
CA SER A 27 -2.83 0.67 7.49
C SER A 27 -3.99 0.68 6.49
N GLN A 28 -4.91 -0.27 6.65
CA GLN A 28 -6.19 -0.28 5.95
C GLN A 28 -7.04 0.97 6.23
N ARG A 29 -6.83 1.62 7.39
CA ARG A 29 -7.51 2.88 7.71
C ARG A 29 -6.98 4.02 6.84
N ASP A 30 -5.68 4.05 6.54
CA ASP A 30 -5.10 5.10 5.71
C ASP A 30 -5.63 5.01 4.27
N VAL A 31 -5.67 3.81 3.70
CA VAL A 31 -6.31 3.56 2.39
C VAL A 31 -7.79 3.97 2.39
N LYS A 32 -8.52 3.70 3.49
CA LYS A 32 -9.92 4.11 3.62
C LYS A 32 -10.06 5.63 3.64
N ASN A 33 -9.21 6.32 4.40
CA ASN A 33 -9.21 7.78 4.48
C ASN A 33 -8.91 8.41 3.11
N ASP A 34 -7.90 7.91 2.38
CA ASP A 34 -7.56 8.42 1.04
C ASP A 34 -8.67 8.16 0.02
N ARG A 35 -9.39 7.04 0.14
CA ARG A 35 -10.59 6.76 -0.70
C ARG A 35 -11.73 7.73 -0.40
N GLU A 36 -11.94 8.05 0.87
CA GLU A 36 -12.95 9.04 1.29
C GLU A 36 -12.57 10.43 0.78
N GLN A 37 -11.30 10.82 0.89
CA GLN A 37 -10.81 12.08 0.34
C GLN A 37 -11.01 12.15 -1.18
N LEU A 38 -10.61 11.12 -1.93
CA LEU A 38 -10.83 11.08 -3.38
C LEU A 38 -12.32 11.14 -3.75
N ALA A 39 -13.20 10.54 -2.94
CA ALA A 39 -14.64 10.62 -3.16
C ALA A 39 -15.16 12.05 -2.93
N GLN A 40 -14.65 12.76 -1.91
CA GLN A 40 -15.00 14.15 -1.62
C GLN A 40 -14.53 15.10 -2.73
N GLU A 41 -13.27 15.03 -3.16
CA GLU A 41 -12.75 15.90 -4.25
C GLU A 41 -13.57 15.74 -5.54
N LYS A 42 -14.00 14.51 -5.85
CA LYS A 42 -14.87 14.25 -7.01
C LYS A 42 -16.26 14.86 -6.86
N GLU A 43 -16.80 14.88 -5.64
CA GLU A 43 -18.07 15.53 -5.34
C GLU A 43 -17.94 17.05 -5.51
N GLU A 44 -16.87 17.66 -5.00
CA GLU A 44 -16.56 19.09 -5.14
C GLU A 44 -16.35 19.48 -6.62
N THR A 45 -15.64 18.64 -7.39
CA THR A 45 -15.51 18.80 -8.85
C THR A 45 -16.88 18.75 -9.54
N ALA A 46 -17.75 17.83 -9.15
CA ALA A 46 -19.09 17.70 -9.72
C ALA A 46 -19.99 18.90 -9.35
N GLU A 47 -19.90 19.40 -8.12
CA GLU A 47 -20.59 20.61 -7.66
C GLU A 47 -20.11 21.85 -8.43
N THR A 48 -18.80 22.05 -8.55
CA THR A 48 -18.21 23.15 -9.32
C THR A 48 -18.70 23.15 -10.78
N ARG A 49 -18.82 21.97 -11.42
CA ARG A 49 -19.39 21.90 -12.77
C ARG A 49 -20.85 22.35 -12.82
N ARG A 50 -21.66 22.01 -11.81
CA ARG A 50 -23.06 22.44 -11.75
C ARG A 50 -23.17 23.94 -11.53
N GLU A 51 -22.35 24.50 -10.66
CA GLU A 51 -22.28 25.95 -10.43
C GLU A 51 -21.87 26.68 -11.71
N VAL A 52 -20.78 26.27 -12.37
CA VAL A 52 -20.34 26.87 -13.63
C VAL A 52 -21.41 26.81 -14.71
N GLN A 53 -22.13 25.69 -14.84
CA GLN A 53 -23.24 25.58 -15.78
C GLN A 53 -24.38 26.54 -15.45
N LYS A 54 -24.66 26.73 -14.16
CA LYS A 54 -25.68 27.67 -13.70
C LYS A 54 -25.26 29.11 -14.00
N ASP A 55 -24.01 29.48 -13.71
CA ASP A 55 -23.48 30.82 -13.96
C ASP A 55 -23.57 31.16 -15.45
N ILE A 56 -23.12 30.26 -16.34
CA ILE A 56 -23.25 30.44 -17.79
C ILE A 56 -24.71 30.59 -18.22
N ALA A 57 -25.64 29.82 -17.63
CA ALA A 57 -27.05 29.88 -17.96
C ALA A 57 -27.77 31.11 -17.39
N ASP A 58 -27.28 31.69 -16.29
CA ASP A 58 -27.73 32.96 -15.75
C ASP A 58 -27.26 34.09 -16.69
N GLU A 59 -25.97 34.16 -17.05
CA GLU A 59 -25.43 35.16 -17.99
C GLU A 59 -26.09 35.09 -19.39
N GLN A 60 -26.33 33.87 -19.90
CA GLN A 60 -27.00 33.70 -21.19
C GLN A 60 -28.45 34.24 -21.18
N ARG A 61 -29.14 34.12 -20.03
CA ARG A 61 -30.48 34.69 -19.86
C ARG A 61 -30.46 36.21 -19.85
N GLU A 62 -29.45 36.83 -19.21
CA GLU A 62 -29.29 38.29 -19.22
C GLU A 62 -29.07 38.80 -20.66
N VAL A 63 -28.22 38.13 -21.46
CA VAL A 63 -28.05 38.42 -22.88
C VAL A 63 -29.37 38.31 -23.66
N ASP A 64 -30.15 37.26 -23.43
CA ASP A 64 -31.41 37.04 -24.13
C ASP A 64 -32.47 38.08 -23.74
N GLU A 65 -32.53 38.50 -22.47
CA GLU A 65 -33.39 39.59 -21.99
C GLU A 65 -33.03 40.91 -22.67
N VAL A 66 -31.76 41.30 -22.70
CA VAL A 66 -31.29 42.53 -23.38
C VAL A 66 -31.60 42.46 -24.88
N ARG A 67 -31.39 41.32 -25.52
CA ARG A 67 -31.71 41.12 -26.94
C ARG A 67 -33.21 41.27 -27.19
N HIS A 68 -34.05 40.72 -26.32
CA HIS A 68 -35.50 40.86 -26.42
C HIS A 68 -35.96 42.31 -26.27
N GLU A 69 -35.34 43.08 -25.36
CA GLU A 69 -35.64 44.51 -25.20
C GLU A 69 -35.21 45.35 -26.40
N ALA A 70 -34.07 45.01 -27.01
CA ALA A 70 -33.53 45.68 -28.19
C ALA A 70 -34.34 45.40 -29.46
N MET A 71 -35.04 44.28 -29.60
CA MET A 71 -35.87 43.95 -30.80
C MET A 71 -37.10 44.86 -31.01
N LYS A 72 -37.20 46.00 -30.31
CA LYS A 72 -38.14 47.08 -30.62
C LYS A 72 -37.79 47.67 -32.01
N PRO A 73 -38.73 48.32 -32.73
CA PRO A 73 -38.60 48.63 -34.16
C PRO A 73 -37.41 49.52 -34.58
N THR A 74 -36.70 50.11 -33.62
CA THR A 74 -35.48 50.89 -33.83
C THR A 74 -34.45 50.44 -32.80
N ILE A 75 -33.55 49.53 -33.21
CA ILE A 75 -32.30 49.25 -32.49
C ILE A 75 -31.39 50.44 -32.74
N ASP A 76 -31.00 51.16 -31.70
CA ASP A 76 -29.97 52.19 -31.81
C ASP A 76 -28.55 51.58 -31.65
N GLU A 77 -27.52 52.39 -31.88
CA GLU A 77 -26.13 51.93 -31.80
C GLU A 77 -25.73 51.53 -30.38
N HIS A 78 -26.38 52.11 -29.37
CA HIS A 78 -26.14 51.84 -27.95
C HIS A 78 -26.66 50.45 -27.54
N ASP A 79 -27.85 50.06 -28.01
CA ASP A 79 -28.42 48.72 -27.81
C ASP A 79 -27.50 47.64 -28.41
N ARG A 80 -26.89 47.91 -29.58
CA ARG A 80 -25.96 46.98 -30.22
C ARG A 80 -24.67 46.81 -29.41
N GLU A 81 -24.08 47.90 -28.92
CA GLU A 81 -22.88 47.83 -28.07
C GLU A 81 -23.15 47.05 -26.78
N THR A 82 -24.34 47.21 -26.20
CA THR A 82 -24.76 46.50 -24.99
C THR A 82 -24.84 44.99 -25.24
N ILE A 83 -25.50 44.55 -26.31
CA ILE A 83 -25.57 43.11 -26.65
C ILE A 83 -24.17 42.50 -26.83
N ILE A 84 -23.23 43.23 -27.44
CA ILE A 84 -21.85 42.76 -27.64
C ILE A 84 -21.11 42.66 -26.30
N ALA A 85 -21.33 43.61 -25.38
CA ALA A 85 -20.75 43.57 -24.04
C ALA A 85 -21.27 42.37 -23.25
N GLU A 86 -22.59 42.14 -23.20
CA GLU A 86 -23.18 41.02 -22.47
C GLU A 86 -22.75 39.66 -23.07
N GLN A 87 -22.59 39.56 -24.40
CA GLN A 87 -22.01 38.35 -25.03
C GLN A 87 -20.57 38.08 -24.61
N ARG A 88 -19.79 39.14 -24.35
CA ARG A 88 -18.43 39.01 -23.85
C ARG A 88 -18.42 38.47 -22.42
N ASP A 89 -19.38 38.87 -21.60
CA ASP A 89 -19.51 38.41 -20.22
C ASP A 89 -19.84 36.92 -20.16
N VAL A 90 -20.69 36.40 -21.07
CA VAL A 90 -20.90 34.94 -21.23
C VAL A 90 -19.60 34.20 -21.58
N GLU A 91 -18.79 34.72 -22.49
CA GLU A 91 -17.52 34.08 -22.87
C GLU A 91 -16.47 34.16 -21.74
N GLU A 92 -16.48 35.24 -20.97
CA GLU A 92 -15.66 35.36 -19.77
C GLU A 92 -16.09 34.34 -18.69
N ALA A 93 -17.39 34.20 -18.42
CA ALA A 93 -17.93 33.21 -17.49
C ALA A 93 -17.59 31.77 -17.91
N LYS A 94 -17.65 31.46 -19.21
CA LYS A 94 -17.20 30.16 -19.75
C LYS A 94 -15.72 29.91 -19.48
N ARG A 95 -14.87 30.91 -19.72
CA ARG A 95 -13.42 30.80 -19.50
C ARG A 95 -13.10 30.61 -18.02
N GLU A 96 -13.63 31.47 -17.15
CA GLU A 96 -13.43 31.38 -15.70
C GLU A 96 -13.96 30.05 -15.15
N GLY A 97 -15.13 29.63 -15.62
CA GLY A 97 -15.70 28.33 -15.27
C GLY A 97 -14.83 27.15 -15.71
N ALA A 98 -14.26 27.21 -16.91
CA ALA A 98 -13.33 26.19 -17.39
C ALA A 98 -12.04 26.15 -16.54
N GLU A 99 -11.51 27.30 -16.13
CA GLU A 99 -10.34 27.38 -15.24
C GLU A 99 -10.65 26.79 -13.86
N ARG A 100 -11.81 27.10 -13.28
CA ARG A 100 -12.27 26.49 -12.01
C ARG A 100 -12.35 24.97 -12.12
N ILE A 101 -13.02 24.46 -13.15
CA ILE A 101 -13.16 23.01 -13.38
C ILE A 101 -11.79 22.36 -13.54
N ALA A 102 -10.88 22.96 -14.31
CA ALA A 102 -9.54 22.41 -14.54
C ALA A 102 -8.73 22.32 -13.25
N LYS A 103 -8.92 23.27 -12.31
CA LYS A 103 -8.29 23.26 -11.00
C LYS A 103 -8.82 22.11 -10.13
N GLU A 104 -10.13 21.92 -10.04
CA GLU A 104 -10.72 20.81 -9.28
C GLU A 104 -10.34 19.44 -9.89
N GLU A 105 -10.32 19.32 -11.22
CA GLU A 105 -9.80 18.13 -11.91
C GLU A 105 -8.30 17.85 -11.63
N GLN A 106 -7.52 18.89 -11.31
CA GLN A 106 -6.14 18.70 -10.87
C GLN A 106 -6.10 18.11 -9.45
N GLN A 107 -6.91 18.63 -8.53
CA GLN A 107 -7.03 18.10 -7.16
C GLN A 107 -7.49 16.64 -7.16
N ASP A 108 -8.48 16.28 -7.98
CA ASP A 108 -8.92 14.90 -8.21
C ASP A 108 -7.75 13.98 -8.60
N ARG A 109 -6.87 14.45 -9.50
CA ARG A 109 -5.71 13.68 -9.96
C ARG A 109 -4.66 13.51 -8.88
N GLU A 110 -4.41 14.54 -8.09
CA GLU A 110 -3.48 14.51 -6.98
C GLU A 110 -3.96 13.56 -5.87
N ALA A 111 -5.23 13.64 -5.46
CA ALA A 111 -5.84 12.72 -4.51
C ALA A 111 -5.82 11.26 -4.99
N ALA A 112 -6.10 11.04 -6.28
CA ALA A 112 -6.01 9.70 -6.87
C ALA A 112 -4.57 9.16 -6.91
N ALA A 113 -3.57 10.03 -7.08
CA ALA A 113 -2.16 9.63 -7.07
C ALA A 113 -1.70 9.25 -5.66
N GLU A 114 -2.07 10.01 -4.63
CA GLU A 114 -1.75 9.67 -3.24
C GLU A 114 -2.45 8.37 -2.80
N LEU A 115 -3.74 8.17 -3.13
CA LEU A 115 -4.41 6.89 -2.88
C LEU A 115 -3.64 5.69 -3.46
N ARG A 116 -3.22 5.79 -4.73
CA ARG A 116 -2.45 4.71 -5.39
C ARG A 116 -1.13 4.43 -4.67
N LYS A 117 -0.45 5.47 -4.20
CA LYS A 117 0.82 5.35 -3.46
C LYS A 117 0.60 4.68 -2.11
N THR A 118 -0.45 5.06 -1.38
CA THR A 118 -0.82 4.43 -0.11
C THR A 118 -1.21 2.96 -0.31
N GLU A 119 -2.00 2.64 -1.33
CA GLU A 119 -2.34 1.26 -1.69
C GLU A 119 -1.09 0.44 -2.05
N ALA A 120 -0.16 1.00 -2.83
CA ALA A 120 1.09 0.33 -3.19
C ALA A 120 1.98 0.06 -1.97
N LYS A 121 2.11 1.04 -1.06
CA LYS A 121 2.85 0.85 0.21
C LYS A 121 2.21 -0.24 1.06
N LEU A 122 0.90 -0.23 1.23
CA LEU A 122 0.20 -1.26 1.99
C LEU A 122 0.43 -2.67 1.41
N ALA A 123 0.39 -2.80 0.08
CA ALA A 123 0.66 -4.07 -0.59
C ALA A 123 2.10 -4.56 -0.36
N LEU A 124 3.09 -3.67 -0.48
CA LEU A 124 4.49 -4.01 -0.19
C LEU A 124 4.68 -4.43 1.26
N GLN A 125 4.01 -3.77 2.21
CA GLN A 125 4.06 -4.12 3.63
C GLN A 125 3.49 -5.52 3.87
N GLN A 126 2.33 -5.81 3.29
CA GLN A 126 1.71 -7.14 3.39
C GLN A 126 2.62 -8.24 2.81
N GLU A 127 3.30 -7.96 1.71
CA GLU A 127 4.26 -8.90 1.11
C GLU A 127 5.44 -9.18 2.05
N ARG A 128 6.06 -8.12 2.59
CA ARG A 128 7.16 -8.23 3.57
C ARG A 128 6.72 -9.02 4.79
N ASP A 129 5.58 -8.68 5.38
CA ASP A 129 5.09 -9.28 6.62
C ASP A 129 4.71 -10.76 6.41
N ALA A 130 4.17 -11.11 5.23
CA ALA A 130 3.91 -12.50 4.85
C ALA A 130 5.21 -13.30 4.69
N TYR A 131 6.24 -12.71 4.06
CA TYR A 131 7.56 -13.32 3.95
C TYR A 131 8.19 -13.55 5.33
N VAL A 132 8.21 -12.51 6.17
CA VAL A 132 8.71 -12.59 7.56
C VAL A 132 8.03 -13.73 8.32
N LYS A 133 6.69 -13.78 8.27
CA LYS A 133 5.92 -14.84 8.94
C LYS A 133 6.27 -16.23 8.41
N ASN A 134 6.54 -16.38 7.12
CA ASN A 134 6.99 -17.65 6.54
C ASN A 134 8.37 -18.07 7.09
N VAL A 135 9.32 -17.14 7.16
CA VAL A 135 10.66 -17.38 7.68
C VAL A 135 10.61 -17.74 9.18
N GLU A 136 9.87 -16.99 9.99
CA GLU A 136 9.67 -17.30 11.41
C GLU A 136 9.03 -18.68 11.61
N GLY A 137 8.12 -19.08 10.73
CA GLY A 137 7.55 -20.42 10.70
C GLY A 137 8.61 -21.51 10.47
N LYS A 138 9.53 -21.29 9.52
CA LYS A 138 10.66 -22.21 9.26
C LYS A 138 11.65 -22.25 10.42
N GLN A 139 11.96 -21.09 11.02
CA GLN A 139 12.86 -21.03 12.18
C GLN A 139 12.32 -21.84 13.35
N LYS A 140 11.02 -21.79 13.65
CA LYS A 140 10.40 -22.62 14.70
C LYS A 140 10.53 -24.12 14.43
N LEU A 141 10.42 -24.54 13.17
CA LEU A 141 10.63 -25.94 12.80
C LEU A 141 12.10 -26.34 12.98
N ASN A 142 13.03 -25.48 12.58
CA ASN A 142 14.46 -25.72 12.73
C ASN A 142 14.86 -25.75 14.21
N GLU A 143 14.32 -24.84 15.03
CA GLU A 143 14.52 -24.83 16.49
C GLU A 143 14.11 -26.16 17.11
N ALA A 144 12.92 -26.67 16.78
CA ALA A 144 12.48 -27.99 17.25
C ALA A 144 13.41 -29.13 16.77
N GLN A 145 13.99 -29.04 15.57
CA GLN A 145 14.97 -30.02 15.11
C GLN A 145 16.27 -29.95 15.90
N ILE A 146 16.76 -28.75 16.21
CA ILE A 146 17.95 -28.56 17.06
C ILE A 146 17.70 -29.13 18.46
N GLU A 147 16.53 -28.86 19.05
CA GLU A 147 16.12 -29.45 20.34
C GLU A 147 16.15 -30.98 20.30
N ASN A 148 15.65 -31.60 19.22
CA ASN A 148 15.75 -33.07 19.07
C ASN A 148 17.20 -33.57 18.96
N VAL A 149 18.11 -32.82 18.33
CA VAL A 149 19.54 -33.16 18.27
C VAL A 149 20.19 -33.06 19.66
N GLU A 150 19.81 -32.04 20.43
CA GLU A 150 20.26 -31.79 21.80
C GLU A 150 19.77 -32.89 22.76
N GLU A 151 18.48 -33.26 22.70
CA GLU A 151 17.89 -34.34 23.50
C GLU A 151 18.56 -35.70 23.22
N ARG A 152 18.88 -36.00 21.96
CA ARG A 152 19.63 -37.22 21.60
C ARG A 152 21.01 -37.24 22.26
N GLY A 153 21.63 -36.06 22.36
CA GLY A 153 22.92 -35.84 23.01
C GLY A 153 22.94 -36.19 24.49
N GLU A 154 21.82 -36.01 25.21
CA GLU A 154 21.74 -36.25 26.66
C GLU A 154 22.05 -37.71 27.06
N THR A 155 21.88 -38.65 26.13
CA THR A 155 22.17 -40.08 26.35
C THR A 155 23.58 -40.50 25.92
N LEU A 156 24.34 -39.59 25.30
CA LEU A 156 25.70 -39.85 24.83
C LEU A 156 26.73 -39.61 25.95
N GLU A 157 27.86 -40.29 25.84
CA GLU A 157 28.99 -40.13 26.77
C GLU A 157 30.31 -40.00 26.01
N GLY A 158 31.30 -39.36 26.65
CA GLY A 158 32.65 -39.21 26.11
C GLY A 158 32.68 -38.45 24.78
N ALA A 159 33.49 -38.92 23.84
CA ALA A 159 33.73 -38.22 22.57
C ALA A 159 32.46 -38.02 21.72
N ALA A 160 31.45 -38.89 21.85
CA ALA A 160 30.19 -38.75 21.12
C ALA A 160 29.36 -37.58 21.66
N LEU A 161 29.36 -37.37 22.99
CA LEU A 161 28.73 -36.22 23.62
C LEU A 161 29.43 -34.92 23.20
N ASP A 162 30.77 -34.89 23.23
CA ASP A 162 31.56 -33.73 22.82
C ASP A 162 31.27 -33.34 21.36
N GLN A 163 31.13 -34.33 20.46
CA GLN A 163 30.79 -34.11 19.05
C GLN A 163 29.37 -33.54 18.91
N ASN A 164 28.38 -34.12 19.59
CA ASN A 164 27.00 -33.64 19.53
C ASN A 164 26.87 -32.21 20.11
N GLN A 165 27.56 -31.90 21.20
CA GLN A 165 27.58 -30.53 21.74
C GLN A 165 28.20 -29.53 20.77
N ALA A 166 29.25 -29.92 20.04
CA ALA A 166 29.85 -29.09 19.00
C ALA A 166 28.88 -28.86 17.83
N GLU A 167 28.14 -29.90 17.41
CA GLU A 167 27.11 -29.83 16.38
C GLU A 167 25.95 -28.89 16.79
N VAL A 168 25.38 -29.07 17.99
CA VAL A 168 24.32 -28.20 18.52
C VAL A 168 24.80 -26.75 18.57
N LYS A 169 26.04 -26.50 19.02
CA LYS A 169 26.60 -25.15 19.06
C LYS A 169 26.70 -24.51 17.68
N GLU A 170 27.13 -25.26 16.67
CA GLU A 170 27.19 -24.77 15.29
C GLU A 170 25.78 -24.47 14.77
N LEU A 171 24.82 -25.39 14.96
CA LEU A 171 23.42 -25.20 14.56
C LEU A 171 22.79 -23.96 15.19
N ARG A 172 23.01 -23.73 16.50
CA ARG A 172 22.55 -22.52 17.20
C ARG A 172 23.22 -21.26 16.64
N SER A 173 24.52 -21.30 16.37
CA SER A 173 25.21 -20.17 15.73
C SER A 173 24.64 -19.85 14.34
N ARG A 174 24.15 -20.84 13.58
CA ARG A 174 23.48 -20.61 12.30
C ARG A 174 22.06 -20.08 12.46
N GLN A 175 21.34 -20.55 13.47
CA GLN A 175 20.05 -19.98 13.85
C GLN A 175 20.17 -18.48 14.14
N ASP A 176 21.18 -18.08 14.92
CA ASP A 176 21.47 -16.67 15.21
C ASP A 176 21.71 -15.85 13.93
N ARG A 177 22.41 -16.40 12.93
CA ARG A 177 22.61 -15.72 11.64
C ARG A 177 21.30 -15.49 10.88
N VAL A 178 20.35 -16.43 10.95
CA VAL A 178 19.01 -16.24 10.35
C VAL A 178 18.26 -15.14 11.11
N ASP A 179 18.34 -15.12 12.44
CA ASP A 179 17.70 -14.08 13.27
C ASP A 179 18.25 -12.69 12.96
N ASP A 180 19.58 -12.55 12.84
CA ASP A 180 20.24 -11.31 12.45
C ASP A 180 19.79 -10.84 11.05
N ALA A 181 19.84 -11.73 10.05
CA ALA A 181 19.42 -11.40 8.69
C ALA A 181 17.92 -11.04 8.60
N LEU A 182 17.07 -11.72 9.36
CA LEU A 182 15.65 -11.42 9.42
C LEU A 182 15.38 -10.09 10.13
N SER A 183 16.15 -9.77 11.18
CA SER A 183 16.10 -8.48 11.87
C SER A 183 16.50 -7.32 10.95
N ASP A 184 17.57 -7.50 10.16
CA ASP A 184 17.99 -6.53 9.15
C ASP A 184 16.89 -6.31 8.09
N LEU A 185 16.27 -7.39 7.60
CA LEU A 185 15.16 -7.32 6.64
C LEU A 185 13.95 -6.57 7.21
N LYS A 186 13.58 -6.83 8.48
CA LYS A 186 12.47 -6.14 9.16
C LYS A 186 12.74 -4.65 9.35
N SER A 187 14.00 -4.30 9.60
CA SER A 187 14.44 -2.92 9.84
C SER A 187 14.68 -2.13 8.54
N ALA A 188 14.78 -2.81 7.40
CA ALA A 188 14.94 -2.19 6.10
C ALA A 188 13.74 -1.32 5.71
N GLU A 189 14.00 -0.28 4.92
CA GLU A 189 12.94 0.51 4.29
C GLU A 189 12.03 -0.39 3.45
N LEU A 190 10.73 -0.08 3.45
CA LEU A 190 9.73 -0.94 2.83
C LEU A 190 9.92 -1.09 1.30
N GLU A 191 10.53 -0.11 0.63
CA GLU A 191 10.81 -0.22 -0.80
C GLU A 191 12.05 -1.09 -1.10
N ASN A 192 12.87 -1.35 -0.07
CA ASN A 192 14.18 -1.98 -0.19
C ASN A 192 14.27 -3.35 0.53
N TRP A 193 13.26 -3.80 1.28
CA TRP A 193 13.35 -5.05 2.06
C TRP A 193 13.74 -6.28 1.23
N LYS A 194 13.33 -6.33 -0.05
CA LYS A 194 13.67 -7.44 -0.97
C LYS A 194 15.17 -7.57 -1.24
N THR A 195 15.97 -6.51 -1.05
CA THR A 195 17.43 -6.62 -1.20
C THR A 195 18.08 -7.45 -0.08
N PHE A 196 17.39 -7.62 1.05
CA PHE A 196 17.85 -8.42 2.18
C PHE A 196 17.35 -9.88 2.11
N GLN A 197 16.38 -10.17 1.24
CA GLN A 197 15.82 -11.51 1.06
C GLN A 197 16.89 -12.58 0.73
N PRO A 198 17.89 -12.34 -0.14
CA PRO A 198 18.92 -13.33 -0.43
C PRO A 198 19.76 -13.71 0.80
N ALA A 199 20.05 -12.75 1.70
CA ALA A 199 20.82 -13.03 2.92
C ALA A 199 20.03 -13.93 3.89
N VAL A 200 18.73 -13.70 4.03
CA VAL A 200 17.85 -14.57 4.83
C VAL A 200 17.75 -15.97 4.22
N GLU A 201 17.62 -16.06 2.89
CA GLU A 201 17.54 -17.34 2.18
C GLU A 201 18.84 -18.14 2.25
N GLU A 202 20.00 -17.48 2.14
CA GLU A 202 21.32 -18.08 2.31
C GLU A 202 21.50 -18.61 3.73
N ALA A 203 21.22 -17.80 4.76
CA ALA A 203 21.32 -18.22 6.16
C ALA A 203 20.39 -19.41 6.47
N LEU A 204 19.16 -19.40 5.94
CA LEU A 204 18.23 -20.54 6.08
C LEU A 204 18.75 -21.78 5.35
N ALA A 205 19.31 -21.63 4.14
CA ALA A 205 19.85 -22.74 3.37
C ALA A 205 21.05 -23.38 4.09
N GLU A 206 21.94 -22.58 4.67
CA GLU A 206 23.07 -23.05 5.47
C GLU A 206 22.61 -23.82 6.71
N LEU A 207 21.61 -23.31 7.44
CA LEU A 207 21.06 -24.00 8.61
C LEU A 207 20.39 -25.33 8.21
N ASN A 208 19.60 -25.32 7.13
CA ASN A 208 18.94 -26.52 6.64
C ASN A 208 19.93 -27.54 6.09
N ALA A 209 21.03 -27.11 5.46
CA ALA A 209 22.07 -27.99 4.95
C ALA A 209 22.73 -28.79 6.08
N ASP A 210 22.98 -28.16 7.22
CA ASP A 210 23.56 -28.84 8.39
C ASP A 210 22.55 -29.77 9.07
N LEU A 211 21.31 -29.30 9.27
CA LEU A 211 20.23 -30.11 9.84
C LEU A 211 19.94 -31.39 9.03
N ASN A 212 20.08 -31.32 7.71
CA ASN A 212 19.89 -32.48 6.82
C ASN A 212 21.20 -33.21 6.46
N GLY A 213 22.35 -32.57 6.69
CA GLY A 213 23.67 -33.01 6.22
C GLY A 213 24.30 -34.11 7.08
N ASP A 214 23.87 -34.24 8.33
CA ASP A 214 24.36 -35.26 9.26
C ASP A 214 23.38 -36.43 9.49
N VAL A 215 22.63 -36.81 8.45
CA VAL A 215 22.19 -38.21 8.33
C VAL A 215 23.42 -39.06 8.03
N ASN A 216 24.22 -39.29 9.07
CA ASN A 216 25.40 -40.13 9.04
C ASN A 216 25.06 -41.50 8.41
N PRO A 217 25.58 -41.85 7.21
CA PRO A 217 25.29 -43.12 6.56
C PRO A 217 25.84 -44.33 7.34
N ALA A 218 26.62 -44.12 8.40
CA ALA A 218 27.12 -45.17 9.28
C ALA A 218 26.07 -45.67 10.29
N VAL A 219 24.98 -44.94 10.52
CA VAL A 219 23.79 -45.47 11.20
C VAL A 219 22.79 -45.89 10.13
N LYS A 220 23.11 -46.99 9.45
CA LYS A 220 22.04 -47.79 8.84
C LYS A 220 21.20 -48.32 9.98
N VAL A 221 20.13 -47.60 10.31
CA VAL A 221 19.00 -48.24 10.97
C VAL A 221 18.55 -49.31 9.97
N ASP A 222 18.80 -50.58 10.27
CA ASP A 222 18.16 -51.68 9.57
C ASP A 222 16.65 -51.58 9.86
N THR A 223 15.96 -50.72 9.11
CA THR A 223 14.50 -50.71 9.01
C THR A 223 14.08 -51.88 8.12
N ALA A 224 14.34 -53.08 8.63
CA ALA A 224 13.76 -54.32 8.09
C ALA A 224 12.29 -54.49 8.52
N ASP A 225 11.78 -53.67 9.44
CA ASP A 225 10.36 -53.66 9.80
C ASP A 225 9.73 -52.30 9.54
N GLY A 226 8.75 -52.29 8.65
CA GLY A 226 8.02 -51.11 8.22
C GLY A 226 7.27 -50.44 9.38
N VAL A 227 7.87 -49.40 9.96
CA VAL A 227 7.17 -48.50 10.86
C VAL A 227 6.48 -47.43 10.02
N LYS A 228 5.16 -47.58 9.83
CA LYS A 228 4.29 -46.48 9.38
C LYS A 228 4.19 -45.46 10.50
N VAL A 229 4.89 -44.34 10.39
CA VAL A 229 4.69 -43.20 11.28
C VAL A 229 3.44 -42.47 10.79
N LYS A 230 2.31 -42.72 11.47
CA LYS A 230 1.13 -41.86 11.37
C LYS A 230 1.33 -40.73 12.36
N ALA A 231 1.66 -39.53 11.88
CA ALA A 231 1.65 -38.34 12.72
C ALA A 231 0.21 -38.08 13.21
N PRO A 232 -0.06 -38.03 14.53
CA PRO A 232 -1.37 -37.66 15.03
C PRO A 232 -1.51 -36.14 15.01
N GLY A 233 -2.40 -35.60 14.16
CA GLY A 233 -2.96 -34.27 14.37
C GLY A 233 -2.72 -33.19 13.30
N LEU A 234 -2.24 -33.53 12.11
CA LEU A 234 -2.12 -32.57 11.00
C LEU A 234 -2.80 -33.13 9.74
N ASP A 235 -4.13 -33.05 9.72
CA ASP A 235 -4.92 -33.10 8.49
C ASP A 235 -4.85 -31.71 7.84
N LEU A 236 -3.79 -31.45 7.08
CA LEU A 236 -3.74 -30.35 6.13
C LEU A 236 -3.70 -30.94 4.73
N ASP A 237 -4.90 -31.18 4.19
CA ASP A 237 -5.13 -31.36 2.76
C ASP A 237 -4.80 -30.03 2.06
N ILE A 238 -3.56 -29.89 1.60
CA ILE A 238 -3.20 -28.83 0.66
C ILE A 238 -3.52 -29.36 -0.73
N ASP A 239 -4.69 -28.97 -1.24
CA ASP A 239 -5.09 -29.21 -2.61
C ASP A 239 -4.26 -28.30 -3.53
N LEU A 240 -3.27 -28.87 -4.21
CA LEU A 240 -2.34 -28.16 -5.10
C LEU A 240 -2.90 -27.97 -6.53
N ASN A 241 -4.20 -28.18 -6.75
CA ASN A 241 -4.84 -27.99 -8.04
C ASN A 241 -5.98 -26.96 -7.95
N ASN A 242 -5.63 -25.69 -8.09
CA ASN A 242 -6.55 -24.69 -8.64
C ASN A 242 -5.74 -23.79 -9.58
N GLU A 243 -5.69 -24.22 -10.85
CA GLU A 243 -5.62 -23.33 -12.01
C GLU A 243 -7.01 -22.72 -12.28
#